data_AF-A0A0D2MNR2-F1
#
_entry.id   AF-A0A0D2MNR2-F1
#
_cell.length_a   1.000
_cell.length_b   1.000
_cell.length_c   1.000
_cell.angle_alpha   90.00
_cell.angle_beta   90.00
_cell.angle_gamma   90.00
#
_symmetry.space_group_name_H-M   'P 1'
#
loop_
_entity.id
_entity.type
_entity.pdbx_description
1 polymer ?
#
loop_
_entity_poly.entity_id
_entity_poly.type
_entity_poly.pdbx_seq_one_letter_code
_entity_poly.pdbx_strand_id
1 'polypeptide(L)'
;MSRSKEEGAAADAPSTSGSTSSAEVDVDAALARRRSRRRIQPAVKVESAAVAQATGAAPQTPVGEFETAVVQLLGGFFALLLAEGLLLAASGFLPEDWDQFIENVLYPSFSPQMLAFLGASSFYGLWKTGKLPGQKQM
;
A
#
# COMPACT_ATOMS: atom_id res chain seq x y z
N MET A 1 73.43 -16.33 -34.66
CA MET A 1 74.09 -15.15 -34.07
C MET A 1 73.28 -13.93 -34.50
N SER A 2 72.87 -12.96 -33.68
CA SER A 2 72.81 -12.81 -32.21
C SER A 2 71.76 -11.69 -31.96
N ARG A 3 70.69 -11.91 -31.19
CA ARG A 3 70.56 -11.74 -29.71
C ARG A 3 70.47 -10.28 -29.21
N SER A 4 69.23 -9.86 -28.90
CA SER A 4 68.84 -8.83 -27.90
C SER A 4 69.42 -7.42 -28.14
N LYS A 5 69.14 -6.33 -27.41
CA LYS A 5 68.54 -6.00 -26.08
C LYS A 5 68.01 -4.53 -26.22
N GLU A 6 67.21 -3.90 -25.37
CA GLU A 6 66.63 -4.16 -24.04
C GLU A 6 65.32 -3.34 -23.87
N GLU A 7 64.77 -3.26 -22.65
CA GLU A 7 63.62 -2.45 -22.21
C GLU A 7 64.06 -1.60 -21.00
N GLY A 8 63.43 -0.42 -20.76
CA GLY A 8 63.22 0.05 -19.37
C GLY A 8 63.75 1.42 -18.92
N ALA A 9 62.91 2.03 -18.06
CA ALA A 9 63.18 3.04 -17.02
C ALA A 9 63.57 4.49 -17.39
N ALA A 10 63.32 5.52 -16.56
CA ALA A 10 62.25 5.84 -15.58
C ALA A 10 62.57 7.21 -14.94
N ALA A 11 61.54 8.00 -14.58
CA ALA A 11 61.63 9.31 -13.89
C ALA A 11 62.40 10.42 -14.67
N ASP A 12 62.22 11.72 -14.44
CA ASP A 12 61.47 12.42 -13.38
C ASP A 12 60.77 13.68 -13.95
N ALA A 13 59.83 14.28 -13.21
CA ALA A 13 59.11 15.52 -13.57
C ALA A 13 59.60 16.70 -12.70
N PRO A 14 58.88 17.84 -12.53
CA PRO A 14 57.97 18.57 -13.41
C PRO A 14 58.38 20.08 -13.55
N SER A 15 57.66 20.87 -14.39
CA SER A 15 57.25 22.27 -14.11
C SER A 15 56.64 22.91 -15.38
N THR A 16 55.31 22.99 -15.49
CA THR A 16 54.50 24.16 -15.10
C THR A 16 54.96 25.50 -15.71
N SER A 17 54.46 25.81 -16.91
CA SER A 17 54.09 27.18 -17.25
C SER A 17 52.57 27.23 -17.29
N GLY A 18 51.97 27.91 -16.31
CA GLY A 18 50.52 28.03 -16.21
C GLY A 18 49.99 29.06 -17.20
N SER A 19 49.00 28.69 -18.00
CA SER A 19 48.11 29.67 -18.62
C SER A 19 46.79 29.66 -17.86
N THR A 20 46.54 30.75 -17.15
CA THR A 20 45.28 31.04 -16.46
C THR A 20 44.15 31.16 -17.48
N SER A 21 43.49 30.05 -17.80
CA SER A 21 42.15 30.08 -18.36
C SER A 21 41.17 29.89 -17.23
N SER A 22 40.42 30.95 -16.91
CA SER A 22 39.26 30.87 -16.04
C SER A 22 38.38 29.74 -16.57
N ALA A 23 38.24 28.66 -15.79
CA ALA A 23 37.30 27.61 -16.13
C ALA A 23 35.90 28.21 -16.04
N GLU A 24 35.39 28.68 -17.19
CA GLU A 24 34.00 29.03 -17.34
C GLU A 24 33.20 27.80 -16.94
N VAL A 25 32.61 27.86 -15.74
CA VAL A 25 31.65 26.86 -15.31
C VAL A 25 30.47 27.08 -16.24
N ASP A 26 30.47 26.35 -17.35
CA ASP A 26 29.44 26.38 -18.37
C ASP A 26 28.12 25.99 -17.70
N VAL A 27 27.40 27.03 -17.25
CA VAL A 27 26.21 26.90 -16.41
C VAL A 27 25.10 26.26 -17.24
N ASP A 28 25.11 26.45 -18.55
CA ASP A 28 24.21 25.81 -19.49
C ASP A 28 24.54 24.32 -19.69
N ALA A 29 25.81 23.92 -19.80
CA ALA A 29 26.20 22.51 -19.79
C ALA A 29 25.88 21.83 -18.43
N ALA A 30 26.05 22.55 -17.32
CA ALA A 30 25.69 22.08 -15.98
C ALA A 30 24.17 21.97 -15.78
N LEU A 31 23.39 22.93 -16.27
CA LEU A 31 21.92 22.92 -16.28
C LEU A 31 21.38 21.83 -17.22
N ALA A 32 21.98 21.63 -18.39
CA ALA A 32 21.66 20.55 -19.32
C ALA A 32 21.87 19.18 -18.65
N ARG A 33 23.00 18.96 -17.96
CA ARG A 33 23.24 17.76 -17.15
C ARG A 33 22.27 17.62 -15.96
N ARG A 34 21.82 18.74 -15.37
CA ARG A 34 20.83 18.72 -14.28
C ARG A 34 19.41 18.39 -14.79
N ARG A 35 19.07 18.83 -16.00
CA ARG A 35 17.79 18.57 -16.69
C ARG A 35 17.75 17.17 -17.32
N SER A 36 18.89 16.63 -17.74
CA SER A 36 19.03 15.24 -18.22
C SER A 36 19.10 14.21 -17.09
N ARG A 37 19.16 14.64 -15.82
CA ARG A 37 18.83 13.82 -14.64
C ARG A 37 17.31 13.55 -14.59
N ARG A 38 16.82 12.90 -15.66
CA ARG A 38 15.52 12.24 -15.73
C ARG A 38 15.38 11.46 -14.44
N ARG A 39 14.44 11.86 -13.59
CA ARG A 39 14.09 11.09 -12.39
C ARG A 39 13.80 9.67 -12.87
N ILE A 40 14.74 8.76 -12.66
CA ILE A 40 14.47 7.33 -12.65
C ILE A 40 13.68 7.14 -11.36
N GLN A 41 12.40 7.53 -11.42
CA GLN A 41 11.41 6.95 -10.54
C GLN A 41 11.50 5.47 -10.90
N PRO A 42 11.94 4.57 -9.99
CA PRO A 42 11.77 3.17 -10.25
C PRO A 42 10.28 3.01 -10.53
N ALA A 43 9.95 2.53 -11.73
CA ALA A 43 8.61 2.05 -12.00
C ALA A 43 8.46 0.79 -11.15
N VAL A 44 8.21 1.00 -9.86
CA VAL A 44 7.68 -0.02 -8.96
C VAL A 44 6.33 -0.31 -9.58
N LYS A 45 6.32 -1.30 -10.48
CA LYS A 45 5.13 -2.04 -10.85
C LYS A 45 4.63 -2.62 -9.54
N VAL A 46 3.79 -1.84 -8.86
CA VAL A 46 2.85 -2.34 -7.86
C VAL A 46 1.79 -3.10 -8.64
N GLU A 47 2.21 -4.19 -9.28
CA GLU A 47 1.35 -5.31 -9.65
C GLU A 47 1.00 -6.03 -8.34
N SER A 48 0.37 -5.31 -7.41
CA SER A 48 -0.45 -5.97 -6.44
C SER A 48 -1.61 -6.58 -7.23
N ALA A 49 -1.81 -7.89 -7.09
CA ALA A 49 -2.92 -8.57 -7.73
C ALA A 49 -4.27 -7.87 -7.42
N ALA A 50 -4.36 -7.20 -6.26
CA ALA A 50 -5.47 -6.34 -5.89
C ALA A 50 -5.71 -5.14 -6.85
N VAL A 51 -4.67 -4.43 -7.31
CA VAL A 51 -4.85 -3.32 -8.27
C VAL A 51 -5.18 -3.86 -9.66
N ALA A 52 -4.60 -5.00 -10.06
CA ALA A 52 -4.92 -5.64 -11.34
C ALA A 52 -6.36 -6.22 -11.37
N GLN A 53 -6.85 -6.76 -10.25
CA GLN A 53 -8.25 -7.17 -10.08
C GLN A 53 -9.19 -5.95 -10.05
N ALA A 54 -8.85 -4.89 -9.30
CA ALA A 54 -9.66 -3.67 -9.23
C ALA A 54 -9.77 -2.91 -10.56
N THR A 55 -8.79 -3.07 -11.46
CA THR A 55 -8.82 -2.53 -12.83
C THR A 55 -9.33 -3.52 -13.89
N GLY A 56 -9.77 -4.71 -13.48
CA GLY A 56 -10.29 -5.75 -14.38
C GLY A 56 -9.25 -6.41 -15.30
N ALA A 57 -7.96 -6.14 -15.09
CA ALA A 57 -6.85 -6.66 -15.89
C ALA A 57 -6.41 -8.08 -15.49
N ALA A 58 -6.86 -8.58 -14.34
CA ALA A 58 -6.63 -9.95 -13.88
C ALA A 58 -7.97 -10.63 -13.52
N PRO A 59 -8.15 -11.93 -13.84
CA PRO A 59 -9.35 -12.65 -13.45
C PRO A 59 -9.46 -12.73 -11.93
N GLN A 60 -10.69 -12.64 -11.43
CA GLN A 60 -10.97 -12.89 -10.02
C GLN A 60 -10.61 -14.34 -9.69
N THR A 61 -9.85 -14.53 -8.61
CA THR A 61 -9.59 -15.88 -8.10
C THR A 61 -10.76 -16.29 -7.21
N PRO A 62 -11.12 -17.58 -7.10
CA PRO A 62 -12.21 -18.02 -6.22
C PRO A 62 -12.03 -17.58 -4.76
N VAL A 63 -10.78 -17.40 -4.32
CA VAL A 63 -10.44 -16.85 -3.01
C VAL A 63 -10.73 -15.35 -2.93
N GLY A 64 -10.43 -14.56 -3.97
CA GLY A 64 -10.72 -13.13 -4.04
C GLY A 64 -12.21 -12.81 -4.12
N GLU A 65 -12.99 -13.66 -4.80
CA GLU A 65 -14.46 -13.57 -4.80
C GLU A 65 -15.03 -13.82 -3.39
N PHE A 66 -14.56 -14.87 -2.70
CA PHE A 66 -14.97 -15.16 -1.33
C PHE A 66 -14.58 -14.05 -0.35
N GLU A 67 -13.35 -13.53 -0.42
CA GLU A 67 -12.92 -12.39 0.39
C GLU A 67 -13.78 -11.14 0.14
N THR A 68 -14.13 -10.89 -1.12
CA THR A 68 -15.03 -9.77 -1.50
C THR A 68 -16.43 -9.97 -0.92
N ALA A 69 -17.00 -11.18 -1.02
CA ALA A 69 -18.30 -11.52 -0.46
C ALA A 69 -18.32 -11.39 1.07
N VAL A 70 -17.27 -11.82 1.77
CA VAL A 70 -17.14 -11.67 3.23
C VAL A 70 -17.07 -10.20 3.63
N VAL A 71 -16.29 -9.36 2.92
CA VAL A 71 -16.22 -7.92 3.20
C VAL A 71 -17.55 -7.22 2.92
N GLN A 72 -18.24 -7.59 1.84
CA GLN A 72 -19.57 -7.05 1.51
C GLN A 72 -20.62 -7.44 2.57
N LEU A 73 -20.63 -8.70 3.01
CA LEU A 73 -21.50 -9.18 4.08
C LEU A 73 -21.24 -8.42 5.38
N LEU A 74 -19.97 -8.25 5.74
CA LEU A 74 -19.56 -7.56 6.97
C LEU A 74 -19.93 -6.07 6.92
N GLY A 75 -19.74 -5.40 5.77
CA GLY A 75 -20.15 -4.01 5.56
C GLY A 75 -21.67 -3.83 5.52
N GLY A 76 -22.40 -4.75 4.91
CA GLY A 76 -23.86 -4.76 4.91
C GLY A 76 -24.45 -5.00 6.31
N PHE A 77 -23.87 -5.91 7.07
CA PHE A 77 -24.27 -6.16 8.46
C PHE A 77 -23.95 -4.97 9.38
N PHE A 78 -22.82 -4.28 9.16
CA PHE A 78 -22.53 -3.02 9.83
C PHE A 78 -23.57 -1.93 9.51
N ALA A 79 -23.96 -1.77 8.24
CA ALA A 79 -24.98 -0.80 7.84
C ALA A 79 -26.35 -1.10 8.48
N LEU A 80 -26.72 -2.39 8.58
CA LEU A 80 -27.92 -2.85 9.28
C LEU A 80 -27.86 -2.50 10.78
N LEU A 81 -26.75 -2.81 11.45
CA LEU A 81 -26.53 -2.45 12.86
C LEU A 81 -26.58 -0.93 13.10
N LEU A 82 -26.12 -0.13 12.14
CA LEU A 82 -26.19 1.33 12.22
C LEU A 82 -27.65 1.81 12.13
N ALA A 83 -28.46 1.20 11.27
CA ALA A 83 -29.89 1.49 11.17
C ALA A 83 -30.67 1.04 12.43
N GLU A 84 -30.39 -0.15 12.97
CA GLU A 84 -30.96 -0.64 14.23
C GLU A 84 -30.57 0.26 15.41
N GLY A 85 -29.29 0.66 15.51
CA GLY A 85 -28.81 1.57 16.54
C GLY A 85 -29.42 2.97 16.46
N LEU A 86 -29.69 3.47 15.25
CA LEU A 86 -30.41 4.73 15.05
C LEU A 86 -31.89 4.61 15.44
N LEU A 87 -32.52 3.46 15.18
CA LEU A 87 -33.89 3.17 15.61
C LEU A 87 -33.98 3.09 17.14
N LEU A 88 -33.03 2.42 17.80
CA LEU A 88 -32.88 2.43 19.27
C LEU A 88 -32.69 3.85 19.83
N ALA A 89 -31.86 4.67 19.20
CA ALA A 89 -31.65 6.06 19.61
C ALA A 89 -32.91 6.93 19.43
N ALA A 90 -33.82 6.54 18.53
CA ALA A 90 -35.07 7.23 18.26
C ALA A 90 -36.27 6.71 19.10
N SER A 91 -36.12 5.63 19.85
CA SER A 91 -37.21 4.88 20.53
C SER A 91 -38.27 5.79 21.19
N GLY A 92 -37.85 6.68 22.10
CA GLY A 92 -38.72 7.62 22.80
C GLY A 92 -39.33 8.77 21.97
N PHE A 93 -39.26 8.71 20.64
CA PHE A 93 -39.97 9.59 19.69
C PHE A 93 -40.92 8.82 18.76
N LEU A 94 -40.98 7.49 18.86
CA LEU A 94 -41.86 6.62 18.07
C LEU A 94 -43.19 6.35 18.82
N PRO A 95 -44.24 5.87 18.13
CA PRO A 95 -45.48 5.44 18.78
C PRO A 95 -45.25 4.23 19.71
N GLU A 96 -46.02 4.11 20.80
CA GLU A 96 -45.90 3.02 21.79
C GLU A 96 -45.76 1.60 21.21
N ASP A 97 -46.47 1.26 20.12
CA ASP A 97 -46.40 -0.07 19.50
C ASP A 97 -44.98 -0.40 18.97
N TRP A 98 -44.27 0.61 18.47
CA TRP A 98 -42.89 0.47 18.00
C TRP A 98 -41.89 0.51 19.15
N ASP A 99 -42.14 1.37 20.14
CA ASP A 99 -41.28 1.50 21.32
C ASP A 99 -41.25 0.19 22.12
N GLN A 100 -42.42 -0.44 22.34
CA GLN A 100 -42.53 -1.76 22.97
C GLN A 100 -41.81 -2.86 22.17
N PHE A 101 -41.82 -2.82 20.83
CA PHE A 101 -41.04 -3.77 20.03
C PHE A 101 -39.53 -3.55 20.22
N ILE A 102 -39.09 -2.29 20.24
CA ILE A 102 -37.69 -1.93 20.44
C ILE A 102 -37.21 -2.39 21.83
N GLU A 103 -37.95 -2.12 22.90
CA GLU A 103 -37.59 -2.53 24.26
C GLU A 103 -37.56 -4.05 24.45
N ASN A 104 -38.58 -4.78 23.95
CA ASN A 104 -38.73 -6.21 24.24
C ASN A 104 -37.94 -7.14 23.30
N VAL A 105 -37.64 -6.69 22.07
CA VAL A 105 -36.97 -7.51 21.06
C VAL A 105 -35.60 -6.94 20.70
N LEU A 106 -35.54 -5.67 20.30
CA LEU A 106 -34.35 -5.11 19.67
C LEU A 106 -33.26 -4.75 20.70
N TYR A 107 -33.61 -4.16 21.84
CA TYR A 107 -32.67 -3.85 22.92
C TYR A 107 -31.92 -5.10 23.44
N PRO A 108 -32.59 -6.22 23.76
CA PRO A 108 -31.93 -7.45 24.20
C PRO A 108 -31.09 -8.12 23.11
N SER A 109 -31.49 -8.05 21.83
CA SER A 109 -30.78 -8.70 20.72
C SER A 109 -29.58 -7.89 20.20
N PHE A 110 -29.67 -6.56 20.23
CA PHE A 110 -28.69 -5.65 19.63
C PHE A 110 -27.28 -5.81 20.23
N SER A 111 -27.18 -6.00 21.54
CA SER A 111 -25.87 -6.20 22.21
C SER A 111 -25.18 -7.52 21.78
N PRO A 112 -25.86 -8.69 21.77
CA PRO A 112 -25.37 -9.90 21.10
C PRO A 112 -24.99 -9.71 19.62
N GLN A 113 -25.81 -8.99 18.83
CA GLN A 113 -25.52 -8.74 17.41
C GLN A 113 -24.23 -7.90 17.24
N MET A 114 -24.05 -6.87 18.05
CA MET A 114 -22.84 -6.04 18.09
C MET A 114 -21.60 -6.83 18.51
N LEU A 115 -21.70 -7.73 19.50
CA LEU A 115 -20.62 -8.65 19.87
C LEU A 115 -20.28 -9.64 18.75
N ALA A 116 -21.28 -10.20 18.08
CA ALA A 116 -21.07 -11.09 16.94
C ALA A 116 -20.37 -10.38 15.78
N PHE A 117 -20.80 -9.15 15.45
CA PHE A 117 -20.12 -8.30 14.45
C PHE A 117 -18.68 -7.99 14.85
N LEU A 118 -18.43 -7.57 16.09
CA LEU A 118 -17.09 -7.21 16.56
C LEU A 118 -16.15 -8.41 16.58
N GLY A 119 -16.65 -9.59 17.00
CA GLY A 119 -15.91 -10.84 16.97
C GLY A 119 -15.57 -11.29 15.54
N ALA A 120 -16.57 -11.32 14.65
CA ALA A 120 -16.37 -11.71 13.25
C ALA A 120 -15.45 -10.75 12.48
N SER A 121 -15.62 -9.43 12.65
CA SER A 121 -14.78 -8.42 12.01
C SER A 121 -13.34 -8.46 12.53
N SER A 122 -13.14 -8.58 13.83
CA SER A 122 -11.80 -8.70 14.44
C SER A 122 -11.12 -9.99 13.99
N PHE A 123 -11.82 -11.13 14.01
CA PHE A 123 -11.28 -12.41 13.56
C PHE A 123 -10.91 -12.37 12.06
N TYR A 124 -11.78 -11.83 11.21
CA TYR A 124 -11.49 -11.66 9.78
C TYR A 124 -10.29 -10.73 9.54
N GLY A 125 -10.23 -9.60 10.25
CA GLY A 125 -9.11 -8.65 10.19
C GLY A 125 -7.78 -9.28 10.62
N LEU A 126 -7.76 -10.05 11.71
CA LEU A 126 -6.59 -10.80 12.16
C LEU A 126 -6.20 -11.91 11.17
N TRP A 127 -7.16 -12.69 10.67
CA TRP A 127 -6.92 -13.77 9.70
C TRP A 127 -6.39 -13.26 8.36
N LYS A 128 -6.82 -12.07 7.92
CA LYS A 128 -6.32 -11.40 6.72
C LYS A 128 -4.94 -10.78 6.95
N THR A 129 -4.74 -10.10 8.08
CA THR A 129 -3.48 -9.40 8.40
C THR A 129 -2.36 -10.34 8.82
N GLY A 130 -2.68 -11.46 9.48
CA GLY A 130 -1.70 -12.50 9.85
C GLY A 130 -1.02 -13.16 8.65
N LYS A 131 -1.59 -13.03 7.44
CA LYS A 131 -0.96 -13.41 6.16
C LYS A 131 0.00 -12.30 5.68
N LEU A 132 0.96 -11.90 6.51
CA LEU A 132 1.99 -10.93 6.15
C LEU A 132 2.88 -11.48 5.02
N PRO A 133 3.03 -10.78 3.87
CA PRO A 133 3.92 -11.20 2.80
C PRO A 133 5.38 -11.02 3.24
N GLY A 134 5.98 -12.08 3.78
CA GLY A 134 7.37 -12.07 4.26
C GLY A 134 7.76 -13.25 5.15
N GLN A 135 6.81 -13.87 5.86
CA GLN A 135 7.09 -15.12 6.55
C GLN A 135 7.00 -16.31 5.58
N LYS A 136 8.16 -16.86 5.23
CA LYS A 136 8.26 -18.27 4.84
C LYS A 136 7.79 -19.11 6.03
N GLN A 137 6.71 -19.85 5.86
CA GLN A 137 6.38 -20.94 6.77
C GLN A 137 7.50 -22.00 6.62
N MET A 138 8.12 -22.36 7.75
CA MET A 138 8.98 -23.54 7.86
C MET A 138 8.12 -24.74 8.25
#